data_AF-A0A5D0VG83-F1
#
_entry.id   AF-A0A5D0VG83-F1
#
_cell.length_a   1.000
_cell.length_b   1.000
_cell.length_c   1.000
_cell.angle_alpha   90.00
_cell.angle_beta   90.00
_cell.angle_gamma   90.00
#
_symmetry.space_group_name_H-M   'P 1'
#
loop_
_entity.id
_entity.type
_entity.pdbx_description
1 polymer ?
#
loop_
_entity_poly.entity_id
_entity_poly.type
_entity_poly.pdbx_seq_one_letter_code
_entity_poly.pdbx_strand_id
1 'polypeptide(L)'
;LEEIGQPYRTELLTFGETMKAPEYLAVNPMGKVPAIRHGDTIVTECAAICAYLAETYPEKALAPKQEERARYYRWMFFAAGPLESAVTMKALGFEIPKERLRMAGCGGFGDVMNTLEKAVSASTYITGERFTAAESDAPADMGADID
;
A
#
# COMPACT_ATOMS: atom_id res chain seq x y z
N LEU A 1 -8.93 0.37 7.69
CA LEU A 1 -10.32 0.72 8.09
C LEU A 1 -10.70 -0.02 9.36
N GLU A 2 -10.60 -1.35 9.37
CA GLU A 2 -10.81 -2.16 10.59
C GLU A 2 -9.95 -1.69 11.77
N GLU A 3 -8.64 -1.50 11.57
CA GLU A 3 -7.72 -1.07 12.64
C GLU A 3 -8.04 0.31 13.23
N ILE A 4 -8.67 1.20 12.45
CA ILE A 4 -9.10 2.51 12.94
C ILE A 4 -10.51 2.47 13.55
N GLY A 5 -11.25 1.37 13.37
CA GLY A 5 -12.59 1.17 13.94
C GLY A 5 -13.60 2.23 13.50
N GLN A 6 -13.40 2.83 12.32
CA GLN A 6 -14.33 3.81 11.75
C GLN A 6 -15.38 3.10 10.91
N PRO A 7 -16.64 3.53 10.95
CA PRO A 7 -17.65 3.05 10.02
C PRO A 7 -17.23 3.42 8.59
N TYR A 8 -17.48 2.52 7.66
CA TYR A 8 -17.22 2.76 6.25
C TYR A 8 -18.26 2.03 5.41
N ARG A 9 -18.50 2.55 4.22
CA ARG A 9 -19.33 1.92 3.19
C ARG A 9 -18.42 1.43 2.08
N THR A 10 -18.42 0.12 1.84
CA THR A 10 -17.68 -0.47 0.72
C THR A 10 -18.48 -0.32 -0.57
N GLU A 11 -17.84 0.22 -1.60
CA GLU A 11 -18.32 0.15 -2.97
C GLU A 11 -17.49 -0.89 -3.73
N LEU A 12 -18.12 -2.02 -4.04
CA LEU A 12 -17.49 -3.10 -4.79
C LEU A 12 -17.49 -2.73 -6.28
N LEU A 13 -16.30 -2.61 -6.86
CA LEU A 13 -16.14 -2.41 -8.29
C LEU A 13 -15.73 -3.73 -8.94
N THR A 14 -16.41 -4.07 -10.02
CA THR A 14 -16.03 -5.17 -10.89
C THR A 14 -14.76 -4.81 -11.66
N PHE A 15 -13.79 -5.73 -11.65
CA PHE A 15 -12.55 -5.59 -12.38
C PHE A 15 -12.82 -5.36 -13.88
N GLY A 16 -12.30 -4.26 -14.42
CA GLY A 16 -12.48 -3.88 -15.83
C GLY A 16 -13.69 -2.96 -16.06
N GLU A 17 -14.92 -3.45 -15.92
CA GLU A 17 -16.11 -2.73 -16.40
C GLU A 17 -16.40 -1.45 -15.60
N THR A 18 -16.62 -1.57 -14.29
CA THR A 18 -17.02 -0.43 -13.46
C THR A 18 -15.84 0.43 -13.03
N MET A 19 -14.63 -0.14 -12.89
CA MET A 19 -13.40 0.60 -12.61
C MET A 19 -12.92 1.50 -13.75
N LYS A 20 -13.44 1.31 -14.97
CA LYS A 20 -13.15 2.17 -16.13
C LYS A 20 -14.34 3.04 -16.54
N ALA A 21 -15.43 2.99 -15.78
CA ALA A 21 -16.57 3.87 -16.00
C ALA A 21 -16.17 5.34 -15.73
N PRO A 22 -16.70 6.31 -16.50
CA PRO A 22 -16.39 7.74 -16.34
C PRO A 22 -16.53 8.24 -14.90
N GLU A 23 -17.52 7.72 -14.18
CA GLU A 23 -17.83 8.07 -12.80
C GLU A 23 -16.68 7.70 -11.85
N TYR A 24 -16.09 6.51 -12.00
CA TYR A 24 -14.96 6.10 -11.15
C TYR A 24 -13.64 6.70 -11.62
N LEU A 25 -13.47 6.94 -12.92
CA LEU A 25 -12.27 7.63 -13.43
C LEU A 25 -12.16 9.08 -12.93
N ALA A 26 -13.29 9.70 -12.56
CA ALA A 26 -13.29 10.99 -11.87
C ALA A 26 -12.72 10.90 -10.43
N VAL A 27 -12.75 9.72 -9.80
CA VAL A 27 -12.17 9.43 -8.48
C VAL A 27 -10.71 9.02 -8.60
N ASN A 28 -10.42 8.02 -9.43
CA ASN A 28 -9.06 7.59 -9.75
C ASN A 28 -8.86 7.52 -11.27
N PRO A 29 -8.14 8.48 -11.88
CA PRO A 29 -7.89 8.48 -13.33
C PRO A 29 -7.14 7.25 -13.84
N MET A 30 -6.40 6.53 -12.98
CA MET A 30 -5.78 5.26 -13.35
C MET A 30 -6.79 4.11 -13.44
N GLY A 31 -8.01 4.30 -12.93
CA GLY A 31 -9.06 3.29 -12.83
C GLY A 31 -8.56 2.06 -12.10
N LYS A 32 -7.91 2.28 -10.94
CA LYS A 32 -7.39 1.27 -10.01
C LYS A 32 -8.06 1.46 -8.66
N VAL A 33 -8.33 0.37 -7.97
CA VAL A 33 -8.72 0.35 -6.55
C VAL A 33 -7.49 -0.08 -5.72
N PRO A 34 -7.45 0.22 -4.41
CA PRO A 34 -8.42 0.99 -3.64
C PRO A 34 -8.35 2.49 -3.88
N ALA A 35 -9.48 3.14 -3.62
CA ALA A 35 -9.60 4.58 -3.41
C ALA A 35 -10.56 4.81 -2.24
N ILE A 36 -10.32 5.85 -1.45
CA ILE A 36 -11.25 6.26 -0.42
C ILE A 36 -11.74 7.68 -0.63
N ARG A 37 -12.96 7.94 -0.16
CA ARG A 37 -13.49 9.27 0.09
C ARG A 37 -13.64 9.46 1.60
N HIS A 38 -13.06 10.52 2.15
CA HIS A 38 -13.26 10.93 3.54
C HIS A 38 -13.77 12.37 3.50
N GLY A 39 -15.08 12.56 3.70
CA GLY A 39 -15.77 13.81 3.42
C GLY A 39 -15.56 14.26 1.96
N ASP A 40 -14.99 15.44 1.77
CA ASP A 40 -14.66 15.99 0.44
C ASP A 40 -13.28 15.54 -0.09
N THR A 41 -12.50 14.81 0.70
CA THR A 41 -11.14 14.41 0.35
C THR A 41 -11.13 13.04 -0.31
N ILE A 42 -10.58 12.95 -1.52
CA ILE A 42 -10.31 11.67 -2.19
C ILE A 42 -8.83 11.31 -2.00
N VAL A 43 -8.57 10.08 -1.58
CA VAL A 43 -7.21 9.54 -1.44
C VAL A 43 -7.09 8.24 -2.22
N THR A 44 -6.09 8.17 -3.09
CA THR A 44 -5.76 7.00 -3.92
C THR A 44 -4.37 6.49 -3.57
N GLU A 45 -4.05 5.27 -4.01
CA GLU A 45 -2.83 4.51 -3.68
C GLU A 45 -2.82 3.94 -2.25
N CYS A 46 -2.65 2.62 -2.11
CA CYS A 46 -2.78 1.92 -0.83
C CYS A 46 -1.93 2.52 0.30
N ALA A 47 -0.64 2.74 0.03
CA ALA A 47 0.27 3.30 1.04
C ALA A 47 -0.13 4.74 1.44
N ALA A 48 -0.59 5.56 0.51
CA ALA A 48 -1.05 6.91 0.83
C ALA A 48 -2.33 6.88 1.66
N ILE A 49 -3.28 6.00 1.34
CA ILE A 49 -4.51 5.80 2.12
C ILE A 49 -4.17 5.39 3.56
N CYS A 50 -3.29 4.39 3.73
CA CYS A 50 -2.87 3.93 5.06
C CYS A 50 -2.17 5.03 5.88
N ALA A 51 -1.26 5.81 5.26
CA ALA A 51 -0.59 6.92 5.93
C ALA A 51 -1.58 8.04 6.29
N TYR A 52 -2.46 8.42 5.37
CA TYR A 52 -3.49 9.44 5.58
C TYR A 52 -4.40 9.08 6.75
N LEU A 53 -4.93 7.85 6.79
CA LEU A 53 -5.81 7.40 7.87
C LEU A 53 -5.06 7.33 9.21
N ALA A 54 -3.79 6.92 9.19
CA ALA A 54 -2.97 6.90 10.40
C ALA A 54 -2.73 8.29 11.00
N GLU A 55 -2.58 9.32 10.15
CA GLU A 55 -2.46 10.72 10.58
C GLU A 55 -3.82 11.34 10.97
N THR A 56 -4.89 10.95 10.29
CA THR A 56 -6.25 11.45 10.53
C THR A 56 -6.82 10.96 11.87
N TYR A 57 -6.47 9.75 12.29
CA TYR A 57 -6.92 9.13 13.54
C TYR A 57 -5.74 8.89 14.50
N PRO A 58 -5.12 9.95 15.05
CA PRO A 58 -3.90 9.84 15.86
C PRO A 58 -4.11 9.04 17.15
N GLU A 59 -5.34 8.96 17.67
CA GLU A 59 -5.70 8.17 18.85
C GLU A 59 -5.51 6.65 18.65
N LYS A 60 -5.46 6.20 17.39
CA LYS A 60 -5.16 4.80 17.04
C LYS A 60 -3.67 4.50 17.05
N ALA A 61 -2.84 5.53 17.19
CA ALA A 61 -1.39 5.44 17.24
C ALA A 61 -0.80 4.65 16.04
N LEU A 62 -1.39 4.71 14.85
CA LEU A 62 -0.88 3.98 13.68
C LEU A 62 0.19 4.75 12.90
N ALA A 63 0.29 6.06 13.10
CA ALA A 63 1.34 6.89 12.50
C ALA A 63 2.68 6.67 13.21
N PRO A 64 3.82 6.88 12.55
CA PRO A 64 5.12 6.69 13.18
C PRO A 64 5.43 7.78 14.21
N LYS A 65 6.07 7.39 15.31
CA LYS A 65 6.80 8.33 16.17
C LYS A 65 8.04 8.85 15.46
N GLN A 66 8.67 9.88 16.01
CA GLN A 66 9.81 10.54 15.38
C GLN A 66 10.97 9.56 15.09
N GLU A 67 11.25 8.65 16.03
CA GLU A 67 12.29 7.63 15.96
C GLU A 67 11.95 6.46 15.02
N GLU A 68 10.67 6.28 14.67
CA GLU A 68 10.18 5.22 13.78
C GLU A 68 10.05 5.71 12.32
N ARG A 69 9.92 7.03 12.12
CA ARG A 69 9.56 7.66 10.84
C ARG A 69 10.42 7.20 9.66
N ALA A 70 11.73 7.06 9.86
CA ALA A 70 12.63 6.60 8.82
C ALA A 70 12.33 5.16 8.37
N ARG A 71 12.06 4.25 9.32
CA ARG A 71 11.70 2.85 8.99
C ARG A 71 10.30 2.77 8.41
N TYR A 72 9.35 3.51 8.98
CA TYR A 72 7.98 3.60 8.48
C TYR A 72 7.94 4.00 7.01
N TYR A 73 8.53 5.14 6.63
CA TYR A 73 8.53 5.57 5.24
C TYR A 73 9.30 4.63 4.33
N ARG A 74 10.44 4.11 4.78
CA ARG A 74 11.19 3.10 4.01
C ARG A 74 10.27 1.94 3.61
N TRP A 75 9.51 1.38 4.55
CA TRP A 75 8.69 0.19 4.28
C TRP A 75 7.42 0.51 3.50
N MET A 76 6.77 1.65 3.77
CA MET A 76 5.64 2.13 2.98
C MET A 76 6.01 2.28 1.49
N PHE A 77 7.14 2.93 1.20
CA PHE A 77 7.59 3.14 -0.18
C PHE A 77 8.27 1.90 -0.79
N PHE A 78 8.83 1.01 0.03
CA PHE A 78 9.32 -0.28 -0.44
C PHE A 78 8.16 -1.17 -0.90
N ALA A 79 7.06 -1.20 -0.15
CA ALA A 79 5.86 -1.96 -0.49
C ALA A 79 5.24 -1.45 -1.80
N ALA A 80 4.95 -0.14 -1.88
CA ALA A 80 4.31 0.50 -3.03
C ALA A 80 5.20 0.68 -4.28
N GLY A 81 6.45 0.22 -4.23
CA GLY A 81 7.39 0.38 -5.35
C GLY A 81 8.09 -0.94 -5.65
N PRO A 82 9.27 -1.20 -5.06
CA PRO A 82 10.03 -2.42 -5.27
C PRO A 82 9.23 -3.72 -5.12
N LEU A 83 8.47 -3.87 -4.03
CA LEU A 83 7.75 -5.10 -3.74
C LEU A 83 6.62 -5.34 -4.74
N GLU A 84 5.71 -4.38 -4.90
CA GLU A 84 4.61 -4.46 -5.87
C GLU A 84 5.15 -4.78 -7.27
N SER A 85 6.15 -4.03 -7.74
CA SER A 85 6.74 -4.22 -9.07
C SER A 85 7.29 -5.64 -9.25
N ALA A 86 8.08 -6.14 -8.29
CA ALA A 86 8.69 -7.45 -8.38
C ALA A 86 7.64 -8.59 -8.33
N VAL A 87 6.62 -8.46 -7.47
CA VAL A 87 5.52 -9.41 -7.36
C VAL A 87 4.71 -9.44 -8.66
N THR A 88 4.34 -8.28 -9.21
CA THR A 88 3.60 -8.19 -10.48
C THR A 88 4.39 -8.79 -11.64
N MET A 89 5.67 -8.44 -11.78
CA MET A 89 6.53 -8.98 -12.85
C MET A 89 6.60 -10.50 -12.76
N LYS A 90 6.82 -11.05 -11.56
CA LYS A 90 6.84 -12.50 -11.35
C LYS A 90 5.49 -13.16 -11.67
N ALA A 91 4.38 -12.58 -11.21
CA ALA A 91 3.04 -13.10 -11.46
C ALA A 91 2.69 -13.15 -12.95
N LEU A 92 3.19 -12.18 -13.73
CA LEU A 92 3.03 -12.11 -15.19
C LEU A 92 4.07 -12.95 -15.95
N GLY A 93 4.96 -13.68 -15.27
CA GLY A 93 6.02 -14.45 -15.90
C GLY A 93 7.12 -13.60 -16.56
N PHE A 94 7.22 -12.33 -16.19
CA PHE A 94 8.25 -11.44 -16.68
C PHE A 94 9.54 -11.61 -15.87
N GLU A 95 10.58 -12.12 -16.52
CA GLU A 95 11.91 -12.24 -15.93
C GLU A 95 12.84 -11.13 -16.45
N ILE A 96 13.50 -10.44 -15.52
CA ILE A 96 14.53 -9.45 -15.87
C ILE A 96 15.84 -10.20 -16.16
N PRO A 97 16.46 -10.01 -17.34
CA PRO A 97 17.77 -10.58 -17.63
C PRO A 97 18.82 -10.14 -16.59
N LYS A 98 19.69 -11.05 -16.16
CA LYS A 98 20.64 -10.81 -15.05
C LYS A 98 21.52 -9.58 -15.30
N GLU A 99 21.90 -9.34 -16.55
CA GLU A 99 22.77 -8.23 -16.97
C GLU A 99 22.05 -6.87 -16.84
N ARG A 100 20.72 -6.87 -16.81
CA ARG A 100 19.85 -5.69 -16.72
C ARG A 100 19.24 -5.45 -15.34
N LEU A 101 19.48 -6.33 -14.37
CA LEU A 101 18.92 -6.20 -13.02
C LEU A 101 19.22 -4.83 -12.38
N ARG A 102 20.41 -4.27 -12.63
CA ARG A 102 20.82 -2.95 -12.12
C ARG A 102 19.98 -1.78 -12.67
N MET A 103 19.28 -1.98 -13.78
CA MET A 103 18.40 -0.97 -14.37
C MET A 103 16.98 -1.02 -13.80
N ALA A 104 16.58 -2.17 -13.24
CA ALA A 104 15.27 -2.33 -12.64
C ALA A 104 15.29 -1.72 -11.23
N GLY A 105 14.49 -0.67 -11.00
CA GLY A 105 14.44 0.01 -9.70
C GLY A 105 13.99 -0.88 -8.54
N CYS A 106 13.25 -1.96 -8.83
CA CYS A 106 12.89 -2.99 -7.85
C CYS A 106 13.99 -4.02 -7.60
N GLY A 107 15.03 -4.09 -8.44
CA GLY A 107 16.02 -5.16 -8.41
C GLY A 107 15.44 -6.52 -8.85
N GLY A 108 16.07 -7.61 -8.41
CA GLY A 108 15.56 -8.96 -8.65
C GLY A 108 14.48 -9.34 -7.63
N PHE A 109 13.52 -10.18 -8.04
CA PHE A 109 12.50 -10.71 -7.12
C PHE A 109 13.11 -11.34 -5.87
N GLY A 110 14.20 -12.11 -6.01
CA GLY A 110 14.91 -12.71 -4.88
C GLY A 110 15.48 -11.66 -3.92
N ASP A 111 16.03 -10.56 -4.42
CA ASP A 111 16.61 -9.49 -3.58
C ASP A 111 15.53 -8.78 -2.77
N VAL A 112 14.37 -8.53 -3.39
CA VAL A 112 13.19 -7.95 -2.72
C VAL A 112 12.71 -8.85 -1.60
N MET A 113 12.47 -10.14 -1.89
CA MET A 113 11.98 -11.08 -0.88
C MET A 113 12.99 -11.30 0.25
N ASN A 114 14.28 -11.43 -0.07
CA ASN A 114 15.34 -11.54 0.94
C ASN A 114 15.41 -10.29 1.83
N THR A 115 15.17 -9.11 1.26
CA THR A 115 15.14 -7.85 2.01
C THR A 115 13.95 -7.82 2.97
N LEU A 116 12.77 -8.25 2.51
CA LEU A 116 11.57 -8.34 3.34
C LEU A 116 11.74 -9.38 4.45
N GLU A 117 12.22 -10.58 4.12
CA GLU A 117 12.47 -11.67 5.07
C GLU A 117 13.41 -11.24 6.21
N LYS A 118 14.54 -10.60 5.85
CA LYS A 118 15.48 -10.08 6.86
C LYS A 118 14.83 -9.04 7.77
N ALA A 119 13.95 -8.20 7.23
CA ALA A 119 13.30 -7.16 8.00
C ALA A 119 12.30 -7.72 9.00
N VAL A 120 11.40 -8.61 8.55
CA VAL A 120 10.40 -9.23 9.43
C VAL A 120 11.01 -10.20 10.43
N SER A 121 12.24 -10.67 10.18
CA SER A 121 12.99 -11.52 11.13
C SER A 121 13.76 -10.71 12.18
N ALA A 122 14.01 -9.42 11.95
CA ALA A 122 14.86 -8.60 12.82
C ALA A 122 14.11 -7.98 14.00
N SER A 123 12.79 -7.91 13.95
CA SER A 123 11.94 -7.24 14.95
C SER A 123 10.53 -7.79 14.91
N THR A 124 9.76 -7.58 15.98
CA THR A 124 8.36 -8.04 16.07
C THR A 124 7.48 -7.41 14.98
N TYR A 125 7.72 -6.15 14.63
CA TYR A 125 7.03 -5.42 13.56
C TYR A 125 8.03 -4.79 12.60
N ILE A 126 7.61 -4.51 11.36
CA ILE A 126 8.53 -4.04 10.31
C ILE A 126 9.13 -2.66 10.64
N THR A 127 8.42 -1.89 11.47
CA THR A 127 8.86 -0.58 11.97
C THR A 127 9.52 -0.60 13.35
N GLY A 128 9.50 -1.74 14.06
CA GLY A 128 10.14 -1.92 15.37
C GLY A 128 9.30 -2.75 16.34
N GLU A 129 8.94 -2.16 17.48
CA GLU A 129 8.35 -2.88 18.62
C GLU A 129 6.82 -2.83 18.67
N ARG A 130 6.17 -2.07 17.78
CA ARG A 130 4.71 -1.91 17.75
C ARG A 130 4.17 -1.92 16.33
N PHE A 131 2.89 -2.23 16.22
CA PHE A 131 2.13 -2.15 14.98
C PHE A 131 1.95 -0.69 14.54
N THR A 132 2.04 -0.45 13.23
CA THR A 132 1.78 0.82 12.57
C THR A 132 0.98 0.58 11.28
N ALA A 133 0.65 1.66 10.56
CA ALA A 133 0.05 1.53 9.24
C ALA A 133 0.98 0.90 8.18
N ALA A 134 2.29 0.80 8.42
CA ALA A 134 3.23 0.16 7.49
C ALA A 134 3.11 -1.36 7.43
N GLU A 135 2.42 -1.96 8.40
CA GLU A 135 2.12 -3.39 8.44
C GLU A 135 0.77 -3.73 7.78
N SER A 136 -0.02 -2.72 7.39
CA SER A 136 -1.32 -2.91 6.74
C SER A 136 -1.14 -3.12 5.23
N ASP A 137 -1.57 -4.27 4.73
CA ASP A 137 -1.74 -4.51 3.29
C ASP A 137 -3.21 -4.28 2.94
N ALA A 138 -3.51 -3.33 2.06
CA ALA A 138 -4.90 -3.04 1.68
C ALA A 138 -5.35 -4.05 0.61
N PRO A 139 -6.48 -4.77 0.79
CA PRO A 139 -6.96 -5.69 -0.24
C PRO A 139 -7.29 -4.95 -1.53
N ALA A 140 -6.82 -5.51 -2.64
CA ALA A 140 -6.73 -4.87 -3.96
C ALA A 140 -8.07 -4.72 -4.73
N ASP A 141 -9.23 -4.93 -4.08
CA ASP A 141 -10.53 -5.06 -4.75
C ASP A 141 -11.64 -4.13 -4.18
N MET A 142 -11.32 -3.14 -3.34
CA MET A 142 -12.35 -2.34 -2.64
C MET A 142 -12.19 -0.83 -2.81
N GLY A 143 -13.26 -0.14 -3.21
CA GLY A 143 -13.46 1.28 -2.92
C GLY A 143 -14.17 1.42 -1.57
N ALA A 144 -13.83 2.44 -0.78
CA ALA A 144 -14.49 2.67 0.50
C ALA A 144 -14.79 4.16 0.73
N ASP A 145 -16.04 4.48 1.02
CA ASP A 145 -16.45 5.79 1.52
C ASP A 145 -16.45 5.77 3.05
N ILE A 146 -15.81 6.77 3.65
CA ILE A 146 -15.80 7.01 5.10
C ILE A 146 -16.60 8.30 5.33
N ASP A 147 -17.72 8.14 6.03
CA ASP A 147 -18.61 9.24 6.45
C ASP A 147 -17.99 10.09 7.58
#